data_AF-A0A7C8YUH0-F1
#
_entry.id   AF-A0A7C8YUH0-F1
#
_cell.length_a   1.000
_cell.length_b   1.000
_cell.length_c   1.000
_cell.angle_alpha   90.00
_cell.angle_beta   90.00
_cell.angle_gamma   90.00
#
_symmetry.space_group_name_H-M   'P 1'
#
loop_
_entity.id
_entity.type
_entity.pdbx_description
1 polymer ?
#
loop_
_entity_poly.entity_id
_entity_poly.type
_entity_poly.pdbx_seq_one_letter_code
_entity_poly.pdbx_strand_id
1 'polypeptide(L)'
;LKLLYSRIPPAVPGIMFLSGGQSEVEATENLNAMNQKPHPWHVSFSYARALQNTCLKTWGGRPENVQAAQEALLIRAKANSLAQLGKYTGEGESEEAKKGMFVKGYTY
;
A
#
# COMPACT_ATOMS: atom_id res chain seq x y z
N LEU A 1 -15.60 3.38 -2.14
CA LEU A 1 -16.37 3.06 -0.91
C LEU A 1 -17.87 2.83 -1.10
N LYS A 2 -18.60 3.65 -1.88
CA LYS A 2 -20.06 3.50 -2.11
C LYS A 2 -20.53 2.06 -2.38
N LEU A 3 -19.80 1.32 -3.23
CA LEU A 3 -20.08 -0.08 -3.54
C LEU A 3 -20.07 -0.96 -2.28
N LEU A 4 -19.07 -0.81 -1.42
CA LEU A 4 -18.92 -1.61 -0.20
C LEU A 4 -20.11 -1.41 0.74
N TYR A 5 -20.55 -0.16 0.92
CA TYR A 5 -21.77 0.16 1.69
C TYR A 5 -23.04 -0.48 1.15
N SER A 6 -23.13 -0.73 -0.15
CA SER A 6 -24.30 -1.35 -0.77
C SER A 6 -24.25 -2.89 -0.82
N ARG A 7 -23.13 -3.50 -0.45
CA ARG A 7 -22.86 -4.93 -0.70
C ARG A 7 -22.31 -5.71 0.48
N ILE A 8 -21.64 -5.04 1.42
CA ILE A 8 -20.96 -5.71 2.52
C ILE A 8 -21.73 -5.42 3.81
N PRO A 9 -22.13 -6.45 4.58
CA PRO A 9 -22.76 -6.24 5.88
C PRO A 9 -21.78 -5.65 6.92
N PRO A 10 -22.24 -4.80 7.86
CA PRO A 10 -21.40 -4.27 8.95
C PRO A 10 -20.76 -5.34 9.86
N ALA A 11 -21.30 -6.56 9.89
CA ALA A 11 -20.75 -7.66 10.68
C ALA A 11 -19.39 -8.18 10.17
N VAL A 12 -18.99 -7.83 8.95
CA VAL A 12 -17.65 -8.14 8.45
C VAL A 12 -16.63 -7.34 9.28
N PRO A 13 -15.54 -7.94 9.80
CA PRO A 13 -14.62 -7.21 10.67
C PRO A 13 -13.72 -6.22 9.89
N GLY A 14 -13.37 -6.53 8.64
CA GLY A 14 -12.48 -5.68 7.87
C GLY A 14 -12.40 -6.04 6.39
N ILE A 15 -11.88 -5.09 5.62
CA ILE A 15 -11.69 -5.18 4.17
C ILE A 15 -10.23 -4.81 3.91
N MET A 16 -9.47 -5.79 3.42
CA MET A 16 -8.05 -5.63 3.11
C MET A 16 -7.90 -5.43 1.61
N PHE A 17 -7.61 -4.20 1.18
CA PHE A 17 -7.49 -3.88 -0.23
C PHE A 17 -6.22 -4.47 -0.83
N LEU A 18 -6.34 -4.96 -2.06
CA LEU A 18 -5.23 -5.30 -2.93
C LEU A 18 -4.74 -4.05 -3.67
N SER A 19 -3.43 -3.91 -3.87
CA SER A 19 -2.85 -2.75 -4.55
C SER A 19 -3.00 -2.80 -6.06
N GLY A 20 -3.21 -4.00 -6.64
CA GLY A 20 -3.32 -4.15 -8.08
C GLY A 20 -2.05 -3.67 -8.80
N GLY A 21 -2.20 -2.83 -9.82
CA GLY A 21 -1.09 -2.22 -10.59
C GLY A 21 -0.70 -0.81 -10.15
N GLN A 22 -1.24 -0.33 -9.02
CA GLN A 22 -0.93 1.00 -8.49
C GLN A 22 0.55 1.10 -8.11
N SER A 23 1.07 2.32 -8.06
CA SER A 23 2.38 2.57 -7.45
C SER A 23 2.34 2.35 -5.93
N GLU A 24 3.50 2.34 -5.27
CA GLU A 24 3.55 2.22 -3.81
C GLU A 24 2.88 3.43 -3.12
N VAL A 25 3.14 4.63 -3.66
CA VAL A 25 2.57 5.88 -3.13
C VAL A 25 1.07 5.95 -3.42
N GLU A 26 0.64 5.68 -4.66
CA GLU A 26 -0.78 5.73 -5.05
C GLU A 26 -1.64 4.77 -4.19
N ALA A 27 -1.16 3.55 -3.96
CA ALA A 27 -1.88 2.59 -3.11
C ALA A 27 -2.00 3.06 -1.64
N THR A 28 -0.99 3.78 -1.15
CA THR A 28 -0.97 4.36 0.19
C THR A 28 -1.92 5.56 0.27
N GLU A 29 -1.87 6.47 -0.69
CA GLU A 29 -2.74 7.65 -0.78
C GLU A 29 -4.22 7.27 -0.91
N ASN A 30 -4.53 6.28 -1.75
CA ASN A 30 -5.89 5.78 -1.90
C ASN A 30 -6.42 5.14 -0.60
N LEU A 31 -5.59 4.37 0.10
CA LEU A 31 -5.95 3.83 1.41
C LEU A 31 -6.18 4.95 2.44
N ASN A 32 -5.32 5.96 2.44
CA ASN A 32 -5.43 7.11 3.32
C ASN A 32 -6.71 7.90 3.06
N ALA A 33 -7.04 8.13 1.79
CA ALA A 33 -8.25 8.82 1.36
C ALA A 33 -9.51 8.07 1.79
N MET A 34 -9.49 6.73 1.72
CA MET A 34 -10.59 5.92 2.23
C MET A 34 -10.77 6.13 3.74
N ASN A 35 -9.70 6.08 4.53
CA ASN A 35 -9.77 6.20 5.98
C ASN A 35 -9.93 7.63 6.54
N GLN A 36 -10.17 8.64 5.69
CA GLN A 36 -10.47 10.01 6.15
C GLN A 36 -11.82 10.13 6.89
N LYS A 37 -12.65 9.08 6.87
CA LYS A 37 -13.95 9.05 7.53
C LYS A 37 -14.14 7.72 8.25
N PRO A 38 -14.91 7.67 9.35
CA PRO A 38 -15.24 6.43 10.01
C PRO A 38 -16.03 5.46 9.10
N HIS A 39 -15.75 4.18 9.25
CA HIS A 39 -16.42 3.09 8.53
C HIS A 39 -16.88 2.00 9.50
N PRO A 40 -17.94 1.25 9.16
CA PRO A 40 -18.36 0.10 9.95
C PRO A 40 -17.36 -1.07 9.88
N TRP A 41 -16.45 -1.07 8.89
CA TRP A 41 -15.39 -2.06 8.72
C TRP A 41 -14.03 -1.42 8.98
N HIS A 42 -13.06 -2.21 9.44
CA HIS A 42 -11.65 -1.84 9.32
C HIS A 42 -11.24 -1.84 7.84
N VAL A 43 -10.86 -0.67 7.30
CA VAL A 43 -10.35 -0.55 5.94
C VAL A 43 -8.83 -0.50 5.98
N SER A 44 -8.18 -1.58 5.53
CA SER A 44 -6.72 -1.73 5.59
C SER A 44 -6.19 -2.35 4.29
N PHE A 45 -4.95 -2.82 4.29
CA PHE A 45 -4.20 -3.24 3.11
C PHE A 45 -3.78 -4.72 3.17
N SER A 46 -3.78 -5.36 2.01
CA SER A 46 -3.12 -6.64 1.72
C SER A 46 -2.29 -6.45 0.45
N TYR A 47 -1.12 -5.84 0.61
CA TYR A 47 -0.29 -5.38 -0.49
C TYR A 47 0.94 -6.28 -0.67
N ALA A 48 1.18 -6.69 -1.91
CA ALA A 48 2.44 -7.30 -2.33
C ALA A 48 3.34 -6.23 -2.97
N ARG A 49 3.12 -5.93 -4.26
CA ARG A 49 3.93 -4.98 -5.03
C ARG A 49 4.04 -3.60 -4.37
N ALA A 50 2.92 -3.03 -3.92
CA ALA A 50 2.91 -1.72 -3.27
C ALA A 50 3.65 -1.67 -1.91
N LEU A 51 4.06 -2.81 -1.36
CA LEU A 51 4.81 -2.91 -0.10
C LEU A 51 6.27 -3.31 -0.34
N GLN A 52 6.55 -4.12 -1.36
CA GLN A 52 7.83 -4.81 -1.52
C GLN A 52 8.68 -4.29 -2.69
N ASN A 53 8.15 -3.52 -3.63
CA ASN A 53 8.86 -3.20 -4.89
C ASN A 53 10.16 -2.44 -4.65
N THR A 54 10.13 -1.38 -3.84
CA THR A 54 11.35 -0.62 -3.49
C THR A 54 12.31 -1.48 -2.65
N CYS A 55 11.80 -2.27 -1.70
CA CYS A 55 12.62 -3.22 -0.93
C CYS A 55 13.38 -4.21 -1.83
N LEU A 56 12.69 -4.86 -2.78
CA LEU A 56 13.28 -5.83 -3.70
C LEU A 56 14.32 -5.18 -4.62
N LYS A 57 14.04 -3.97 -5.14
CA LYS A 57 14.99 -3.21 -5.96
C LYS A 57 16.24 -2.83 -5.18
N THR A 58 16.08 -2.34 -3.94
CA THR A 58 17.19 -1.99 -3.07
C THR A 58 18.02 -3.21 -2.72
N TRP A 59 17.38 -4.34 -2.41
CA TRP A 59 18.07 -5.59 -2.10
C TRP A 59 18.89 -6.09 -3.30
N GLY A 60 18.28 -6.19 -4.48
CA GLY A 60 18.94 -6.66 -5.70
C GLY A 60 19.56 -8.06 -5.58
N GLY A 61 19.10 -8.88 -4.63
CA GLY A 61 19.65 -10.20 -4.34
C GLY A 61 21.02 -10.21 -3.63
N ARG A 62 21.51 -9.05 -3.20
CA ARG A 62 22.85 -8.89 -2.63
C ARG A 62 22.83 -8.88 -1.09
N PRO A 63 23.59 -9.76 -0.41
CA PRO A 63 23.61 -9.83 1.06
C PRO A 63 23.98 -8.51 1.75
N GLU A 64 24.89 -7.73 1.16
CA GLU A 64 25.33 -6.43 1.66
C GLU A 64 24.20 -5.39 1.68
N ASN A 65 23.13 -5.58 0.91
CA ASN A 65 22.00 -4.65 0.81
C ASN A 65 20.81 -5.02 1.72
N VAL A 66 20.90 -6.10 2.50
CA VAL A 66 19.79 -6.60 3.32
C VAL A 66 19.26 -5.52 4.28
N GLN A 67 20.15 -4.80 4.97
CA GLN A 67 19.74 -3.77 5.91
C GLN A 67 19.00 -2.62 5.21
N ALA A 68 19.57 -2.09 4.12
CA ALA A 68 18.94 -1.02 3.34
C ALA A 68 17.57 -1.43 2.77
N ALA A 69 17.42 -2.70 2.35
CA ALA A 69 16.15 -3.22 1.88
C ALA A 69 15.10 -3.34 3.00
N GLN A 70 15.49 -3.79 4.18
CA GLN A 70 14.62 -3.85 5.36
C GLN A 70 14.16 -2.46 5.80
N GLU A 71 15.04 -1.46 5.76
CA GLU A 71 14.70 -0.06 6.02
C GLU A 71 13.67 0.46 5.02
N ALA A 72 13.85 0.18 3.72
CA ALA A 72 12.88 0.53 2.68
C ALA A 72 11.51 -0.15 2.90
N LEU A 73 11.50 -1.43 3.27
CA LEU A 73 10.27 -2.15 3.62
C LEU A 73 9.56 -1.51 4.81
N LEU A 74 10.31 -1.16 5.86
CA LEU A 74 9.75 -0.55 7.07
C LEU A 74 9.15 0.83 6.78
N ILE A 75 9.77 1.62 5.90
CA ILE A 75 9.22 2.90 5.44
C ILE A 75 7.85 2.67 4.78
N ARG A 76 7.72 1.69 3.89
CA ARG A 76 6.42 1.36 3.25
C ARG A 76 5.39 0.78 4.22
N ALA A 77 5.80 -0.06 5.15
CA ALA A 77 4.92 -0.59 6.18
C ALA A 77 4.37 0.53 7.09
N LYS A 78 5.23 1.48 7.50
CA LYS A 78 4.83 2.65 8.30
C LYS A 78 3.89 3.57 7.53
N ALA A 79 4.17 3.84 6.26
CA ALA A 79 3.31 4.67 5.42
C ALA A 79 1.89 4.09 5.30
N ASN A 80 1.77 2.79 5.00
CA ASN A 80 0.49 2.10 4.91
C ASN A 80 -0.22 1.99 6.28
N SER A 81 0.52 1.83 7.38
CA SER A 81 -0.03 1.89 8.74
C SER A 81 -0.64 3.26 9.06
N LEU A 82 0.05 4.35 8.71
CA LEU A 82 -0.49 5.71 8.84
C LEU A 82 -1.70 5.94 7.92
N ALA A 83 -1.68 5.41 6.71
CA ALA A 83 -2.80 5.48 5.78
C ALA A 83 -4.04 4.73 6.28
N GLN A 84 -3.88 3.59 6.95
CA GLN A 84 -4.97 2.90 7.62
C GLN A 84 -5.64 3.77 8.69
N LEU A 85 -4.87 4.65 9.35
CA LEU A 85 -5.37 5.60 10.34
C LEU A 85 -5.86 6.92 9.72
N GLY A 86 -5.77 7.11 8.41
CA GLY A 86 -6.10 8.37 7.73
C GLY A 86 -5.11 9.51 8.04
N LYS A 87 -3.88 9.19 8.44
CA LYS A 87 -2.86 10.14 8.94
C LYS A 87 -1.62 10.24 8.03
N TYR A 88 -1.65 9.62 6.87
CA TYR A 88 -0.52 9.67 5.96
C TYR A 88 -0.46 11.01 5.21
N THR A 89 0.73 11.61 5.15
CA THR A 89 0.96 12.97 4.62
C THR A 89 1.68 13.01 3.27
N GLY A 90 2.26 11.89 2.82
CA GLY A 90 3.05 11.86 1.58
C GLY A 90 4.44 12.52 1.66
N GLU A 91 4.84 12.99 2.85
CA GLU A 91 6.14 13.63 3.02
C GLU A 91 7.30 12.61 2.94
N GLY A 92 8.34 12.96 2.19
CA GLY A 92 9.56 12.14 2.07
C GLY A 92 9.48 10.98 1.08
N GLU A 93 8.45 10.95 0.21
CA GLU A 93 8.31 9.92 -0.82
C GLU A 93 9.32 10.09 -1.96
N SER A 94 9.97 8.99 -2.34
CA SER A 94 10.88 8.97 -3.49
C SER A 94 10.13 8.92 -4.82
N GLU A 95 10.77 9.39 -5.88
CA GLU A 95 10.21 9.33 -7.24
C GLU A 95 10.05 7.89 -7.72
N GLU A 96 10.90 6.97 -7.25
CA GLU A 96 10.80 5.54 -7.55
C GLU A 96 9.51 4.93 -7.01
N ALA A 97 9.08 5.32 -5.80
CA ALA A 97 7.89 4.79 -5.14
C ALA A 97 6.59 5.28 -5.83
N LYS A 98 6.65 6.40 -6.53
CA LYS A 98 5.52 6.99 -7.28
C LYS A 98 5.26 6.30 -8.62
N LYS A 99 6.22 5.55 -9.16
CA LYS A 99 6.08 4.90 -10.48
C LYS A 99 5.07 3.75 -10.43
N GLY A 100 4.03 3.84 -11.26
CA GLY A 100 3.01 2.81 -11.42
C GLY A 100 3.60 1.48 -11.91
N MET A 101 2.93 0.38 -11.56
CA MET A 101 3.38 -0.98 -11.86
C MET A 101 2.42 -1.74 -12.79
N PHE A 102 1.46 -1.04 -13.37
CA PHE A 102 0.55 -1.61 -14.35
C PHE A 102 1.30 -1.89 -15.66
N VAL A 103 1.26 -3.15 -16.09
CA VAL A 103 1.76 -3.59 -17.39
C VAL A 103 0.60 -4.23 -18.13
N LYS A 104 0.26 -3.68 -19.30
CA LYS A 104 -0.80 -4.22 -20.15
C LYS A 104 -0.38 -5.61 -20.65
N GLY A 105 -1.20 -6.63 -20.40
CA GLY A 105 -0.95 -8.00 -20.88
C GLY A 105 0.07 -8.80 -20.06
N TYR A 106 0.33 -8.43 -18.81
CA TYR A 106 1.23 -9.19 -17.93
C TYR A 106 0.76 -10.63 -17.75
N THR A 107 1.65 -11.59 -18.02
CA THR A 107 1.45 -13.04 -17.81
C THR A 107 2.50 -13.52 -16.81
N TYR A 108 2.10 -14.43 -15.93
CA TYR A 108 2.94 -14.99 -14.86
C TYR A 108 3.88 -16.07 -15.37
#